data_AF-A0A7V9IQN9-F1
#
_entry.id   AF-A0A7V9IQN9-F1
#
_cell.length_a   1.000
_cell.length_b   1.000
_cell.length_c   1.000
_cell.angle_alpha   90.00
_cell.angle_beta   90.00
_cell.angle_gamma   90.00
#
_symmetry.space_group_name_H-M   'P 1'
#
loop_
_entity.id
_entity.type
_entity.pdbx_description
1 polymer ?
#
loop_
_entity_poly.entity_id
_entity_poly.type
_entity_poly.pdbx_seq_one_letter_code
_entity_poly.pdbx_strand_id
1 'polypeptide(L)' 'MSTPLRTTRQRTAVSALLGDLEEFRSAQHIHQLLRAQGDTVGLSTVYRTLQAMADAGELDVIK' A
#
# COMPACT_ATOMS: atom_id res chain seq x y z
N MET A 1 12.07 20.60 -7.63
CA MET A 1 11.73 19.58 -8.64
C MET A 1 11.92 18.21 -8.01
N SER A 2 10.85 17.42 -7.84
CA SER A 2 10.95 16.10 -7.20
C SER A 2 10.40 15.03 -8.13
N THR A 3 11.31 14.22 -8.62
CA THR A 3 11.19 13.27 -9.74
C THR A 3 10.15 12.17 -9.50
N PRO A 4 9.27 11.83 -10.47
CA PRO A 4 8.17 10.88 -10.30
C PRO A 4 8.57 9.41 -10.52
N LEU A 5 9.67 8.96 -9.91
CA LEU A 5 10.09 7.54 -9.86
C LEU A 5 9.56 6.80 -8.62
N ARG A 6 8.79 7.48 -7.75
CA ARG A 6 8.34 6.95 -6.45
C ARG A 6 7.13 6.03 -6.55
N THR A 7 6.25 6.22 -7.52
CA THR A 7 4.97 5.50 -7.60
C THR A 7 5.16 4.00 -7.77
N THR A 8 6.09 3.56 -8.62
CA THR A 8 6.43 2.14 -8.79
C THR A 8 7.03 1.53 -7.53
N ARG A 9 8.02 2.19 -6.91
CA ARG A 9 8.63 1.68 -5.65
C ARG A 9 7.60 1.57 -4.52
N GLN A 10 6.72 2.56 -4.38
CA GLN A 10 5.67 2.56 -3.35
C GLN A 10 4.64 1.46 -3.60
N ARG A 11 4.22 1.25 -4.86
CA ARG A 11 3.35 0.13 -5.21
C ARG A 11 4.01 -1.20 -4.90
N THR A 12 5.28 -1.39 -5.26
CA THR A 12 6.02 -2.63 -4.94
C THR A 12 6.09 -2.88 -3.43
N ALA A 13 6.36 -1.86 -2.62
CA ALA A 13 6.40 -2.00 -1.16
C ALA A 13 5.02 -2.40 -0.59
N VAL A 14 3.93 -1.77 -1.07
CA VAL A 14 2.57 -2.12 -0.67
C VAL A 14 2.22 -3.55 -1.09
N SER A 15 2.48 -3.93 -2.33
CA SER A 15 2.21 -5.29 -2.83
C SER A 15 3.02 -6.36 -2.10
N ALA A 16 4.30 -6.09 -1.82
CA ALA A 16 5.14 -7.01 -1.06
C ALA A 16 4.59 -7.24 0.35
N LEU A 17 4.26 -6.17 1.07
CA LEU A 17 3.65 -6.27 2.39
C LEU A 17 2.32 -7.04 2.37
N LEU A 18 1.46 -6.78 1.38
CA LEU A 18 0.16 -7.47 1.27
C LEU A 18 0.30 -8.96 0.95
N GLY A 19 1.36 -9.35 0.21
CA GLY A 19 1.66 -10.75 -0.06
C GLY A 19 2.02 -11.56 1.19
N ASP A 20 2.50 -10.89 2.25
CA ASP A 20 2.86 -11.51 3.53
C ASP A 20 1.69 -11.55 4.54
N LEU A 21 0.53 -11.00 4.19
CA LEU A 21 -0.62 -10.89 5.08
C LEU A 21 -1.70 -11.92 4.73
N GLU A 22 -2.04 -12.78 5.69
CA GLU A 22 -3.07 -13.82 5.52
C GLU A 22 -4.47 -13.37 5.97
N GLU A 23 -4.60 -12.16 6.51
CA GLU A 23 -5.86 -11.61 7.03
C GLU A 23 -6.13 -10.19 6.52
N PHE A 24 -7.40 -9.80 6.55
CA PHE A 24 -7.81 -8.44 6.22
C PHE A 24 -7.21 -7.43 7.20
N ARG A 25 -6.62 -6.37 6.66
CA ARG A 25 -6.05 -5.28 7.45
C ARG A 25 -6.58 -3.95 6.95
N SER A 26 -6.79 -3.03 7.89
CA SER A 26 -7.17 -1.66 7.54
C SER A 26 -6.01 -0.94 6.86
N ALA A 27 -6.33 0.03 5.99
CA ALA A 27 -5.32 0.87 5.35
C ALA A 27 -4.39 1.59 6.35
N GLN A 28 -4.92 1.94 7.54
CA GLN A 28 -4.12 2.51 8.63
C GLN A 28 -3.12 1.51 9.19
N HIS A 29 -3.53 0.25 9.37
CA HIS A 29 -2.63 -0.82 9.82
C HIS A 29 -1.53 -1.08 8.79
N ILE A 30 -1.88 -1.19 7.50
CA ILE A 30 -0.92 -1.33 6.40
C ILE A 30 0.09 -0.17 6.41
N HIS A 31 -0.38 1.07 6.60
CA HIS A 31 0.50 2.23 6.70
C HIS A 31 1.48 2.15 7.88
N GLN A 32 1.02 1.68 9.04
CA GLN A 32 1.87 1.49 10.22
C GLN A 32 2.95 0.42 9.99
N LEU A 33 2.60 -0.69 9.33
CA LEU A 33 3.57 -1.74 9.00
C LEU A 33 4.64 -1.23 8.03
N LEU A 34 4.25 -0.53 6.96
CA LEU A 34 5.21 0.11 6.04
C LEU A 34 6.15 1.05 6.78
N ARG A 35 5.61 1.89 7.68
CA ARG A 35 6.41 2.79 8.53
C ARG A 35 7.39 2.03 9.42
N ALA A 36 6.96 0.92 10.03
CA ALA A 36 7.81 0.08 10.86
C ALA A 36 8.94 -0.58 10.04
N GLN A 37 8.72 -0.87 8.77
CA GLN A 37 9.72 -1.38 7.82
C GLN A 37 10.65 -0.29 7.26
N GLY A 38 10.50 0.97 7.69
CA GLY A 38 11.32 2.10 7.25
C GLY A 38 10.83 2.77 5.97
N ASP A 39 9.67 2.37 5.45
CA ASP A 39 9.08 3.00 4.28
C ASP A 39 8.44 4.35 4.61
N THR A 40 8.63 5.31 3.70
CA THR A 40 8.17 6.70 3.89
C THR A 40 6.81 6.98 3.25
N VAL A 41 6.07 5.94 2.87
CA VAL A 41 4.77 6.06 2.20
C VAL A 41 3.76 6.76 3.11
N GLY A 42 3.17 7.86 2.64
CA GLY A 42 2.12 8.56 3.37
C GLY A 42 0.78 7.83 3.29
N LEU A 43 -0.05 7.97 4.33
CA LEU A 43 -1.35 7.29 4.44
C LEU A 43 -2.24 7.51 3.20
N SER A 44 -2.34 8.73 2.67
CA SER A 44 -3.14 8.99 1.46
C SER A 44 -2.63 8.25 0.22
N THR A 45 -1.32 8.01 0.12
CA THR A 45 -0.75 7.19 -0.97
C THR A 45 -1.07 5.72 -0.76
N VAL A 46 -1.06 5.23 0.49
CA VAL A 46 -1.51 3.87 0.81
C VAL A 46 -2.97 3.70 0.34
N TYR A 47 -3.87 4.60 0.73
CA TYR A 47 -5.27 4.54 0.27
C TYR A 47 -5.41 4.52 -1.26
N ARG A 48 -4.74 5.41 -1.99
CA ARG A 48 -4.82 5.42 -3.46
C ARG A 48 -4.24 4.15 -4.09
N THR A 49 -3.19 3.59 -3.50
CA THR A 49 -2.57 2.36 -4.01
C THR A 49 -3.50 1.17 -3.78
N LEU A 50 -4.04 1.03 -2.57
CA LEU A 50 -5.01 -0.02 -2.24
C LEU A 50 -6.28 0.10 -3.10
N GLN A 51 -6.80 1.31 -3.30
CA GLN A 51 -7.96 1.52 -4.17
C GLN A 51 -7.66 1.11 -5.61
N ALA A 52 -6.51 1.54 -6.15
CA ALA A 52 -6.13 1.18 -7.52
C ALA A 52 -5.90 -0.33 -7.70
N MET A 53 -5.42 -1.03 -6.67
CA MET A 53 -5.27 -2.48 -6.68
C MET A 53 -6.63 -3.19 -6.58
N ALA A 54 -7.52 -2.71 -5.73
CA ALA A 54 -8.89 -3.22 -5.62
C ALA A 54 -9.68 -3.03 -6.92
N ASP A 55 -9.59 -1.84 -7.53
CA ASP A 55 -10.24 -1.52 -8.81
C ASP A 55 -9.69 -2.41 -9.95
N ALA A 56 -8.44 -2.86 -9.85
CA ALA A 56 -7.81 -3.81 -10.78
C ALA A 56 -8.15 -5.28 -10.47
N GLY A 57 -8.90 -5.57 -9.41
CA GLY A 57 -9.20 -6.93 -8.96
C GLY A 57 -8.01 -7.66 -8.31
N GLU A 58 -6.97 -6.94 -7.91
CA GLU A 58 -5.78 -7.50 -7.25
C GLU A 58 -6.00 -7.70 -5.74
N LEU A 59 -7.00 -7.05 -5.13
CA LEU A 59 -7.31 -7.13 -3.70
C LEU A 59 -8.81 -7.23 -3.46
N ASP A 60 -9.19 -8.06 -2.49
CA ASP A 60 -10.53 -8.06 -1.92
C ASP A 60 -10.68 -6.94 -0.88
N VAL A 61 -11.81 -6.24 -0.94
CA VAL A 61 -12.12 -5.12 -0.03
C VAL A 61 -13.44 -5.36 0.67
N ILE A 62 -13.43 -5.21 1.99
CA ILE A 62 -14.62 -5.25 2.84
C ILE A 62 -15.00 -3.80 3.20
N LYS A 63 -16.29 -3.47 3.08
CA LYS A 63 -16.87 -2.17 3.45
C LYS A 63 -17.54 -2.22 4.81
#